data_AF-A0A9D2BW43-F1
#
_entry.id   AF-A0A9D2BW43-F1
#
_cell.length_a   1.000
_cell.length_b   1.000
_cell.length_c   1.000
_cell.angle_alpha   90.00
_cell.angle_beta   90.00
_cell.angle_gamma   90.00
#
_symmetry.space_group_name_H-M   'P 1'
#
loop_
_entity.id
_entity.type
_entity.pdbx_description
1 polymer ?
#
loop_
_entity_poly.entity_id
_entity_poly.type
_entity_poly.pdbx_seq_one_letter_code
_entity_poly.pdbx_strand_id
1 'polypeptide(L)'
;MNRMTKWTACLVAVMLSLSLAACGGEEAPSEVPSSEAASQSEPVSTGESSQVEENSQVEESGSEPASSQEPSLQPDDDRVEMTVPNTQVTIRLPGEYSEIANSQDNALMAASDDQQTFVMLLSIPLEGADGAAVLEEMQQEYQQTMSAQLGTQPVEQEALDLPFAENFYGELYQGMAGGLAANNYIAYFTTDTSVVCYQITGAQDKWDTVFPQLLDCLSTYQEN
;
A
#
# COMPACT_ATOMS: atom_id res chain seq x y z
N MET A 1 -12.41 9.29 -24.06
CA MET A 1 -12.10 7.83 -23.96
C MET A 1 -13.38 7.11 -23.58
N ASN A 2 -13.69 5.96 -24.22
CA ASN A 2 -14.84 5.15 -23.84
C ASN A 2 -14.63 4.60 -22.41
N ARG A 3 -15.69 4.54 -21.59
CA ARG A 3 -15.63 4.05 -20.19
C ARG A 3 -14.91 2.70 -20.09
N MET A 4 -15.21 1.77 -21.00
CA MET A 4 -14.51 0.47 -21.12
C MET A 4 -12.99 0.57 -21.24
N THR A 5 -12.45 1.58 -21.93
CA THR A 5 -11.00 1.71 -22.13
C THR A 5 -10.28 2.17 -20.86
N LYS A 6 -10.95 2.93 -19.98
CA LYS A 6 -10.40 3.32 -18.66
C LYS A 6 -10.38 2.12 -17.70
N TRP A 7 -11.35 1.22 -17.80
CA TRP A 7 -11.47 0.02 -16.94
C TRP A 7 -10.44 -1.06 -17.24
N THR A 8 -10.23 -1.38 -18.52
CA THR A 8 -9.18 -2.32 -18.95
C THR A 8 -7.80 -1.90 -18.44
N ALA A 9 -7.63 -0.59 -18.27
CA ALA A 9 -6.42 0.06 -17.85
C ALA A 9 -6.07 -0.27 -16.37
N CYS A 10 -7.05 -0.19 -15.46
CA CYS A 10 -6.89 -0.62 -14.06
C CYS A 10 -6.54 -2.11 -13.96
N LEU A 11 -7.22 -2.95 -14.75
CA LEU A 11 -6.98 -4.39 -14.78
C LEU A 11 -5.58 -4.74 -15.29
N VAL A 12 -5.10 -4.06 -16.32
CA VAL A 12 -3.74 -4.26 -16.85
C VAL A 12 -2.69 -3.80 -15.84
N ALA A 13 -2.94 -2.70 -15.11
CA ALA A 13 -2.05 -2.22 -14.08
C ALA A 13 -1.92 -3.20 -12.89
N VAL A 14 -3.05 -3.79 -12.44
CA VAL A 14 -3.06 -4.87 -11.46
C VAL A 14 -2.21 -6.05 -11.95
N MET A 15 -2.44 -6.48 -13.20
CA MET A 15 -1.68 -7.57 -13.81
C MET A 15 -0.19 -7.29 -13.92
N LEU A 16 0.19 -6.06 -14.25
CA LEU A 16 1.58 -5.64 -14.37
C LEU A 16 2.26 -5.63 -13.00
N SER A 17 1.61 -5.11 -11.96
CA SER A 17 2.17 -5.12 -10.59
C SER A 17 2.40 -6.55 -10.07
N LEU A 18 1.47 -7.48 -10.34
CA LEU A 18 1.62 -8.89 -9.98
C LEU A 18 2.70 -9.60 -10.81
N SER A 19 2.89 -9.18 -12.07
CA SER A 19 3.93 -9.73 -12.95
C SER A 19 5.33 -9.21 -12.61
N LEU A 20 5.46 -7.95 -12.18
CA LEU A 20 6.75 -7.38 -11.78
C LEU A 20 7.25 -7.99 -10.46
N ALA A 21 6.35 -8.24 -9.51
CA ALA A 21 6.69 -9.01 -8.30
C ALA A 21 7.21 -10.43 -8.61
N ALA A 22 6.83 -11.01 -9.76
CA ALA A 22 7.31 -12.31 -10.23
C ALA A 22 8.72 -12.29 -10.83
N CYS A 23 9.10 -11.17 -11.44
CA CYS A 23 10.35 -11.07 -12.21
C CYS A 23 11.54 -10.54 -11.40
N GLY A 24 11.31 -10.01 -10.20
CA GLY A 24 12.37 -9.57 -9.27
C GLY A 24 13.07 -10.71 -8.49
N GLY A 25 12.67 -11.97 -8.71
CA GLY A 25 13.34 -13.13 -8.15
C GLY A 25 14.67 -13.39 -8.85
N GLU A 26 15.71 -12.67 -8.45
CA GLU A 26 17.10 -12.97 -8.79
C GLU A 26 17.38 -14.45 -8.47
N GLU A 27 17.83 -15.21 -9.48
CA GLU A 27 18.12 -16.63 -9.34
C GLU A 27 19.08 -16.85 -8.17
N ALA A 28 18.61 -17.50 -7.10
CA ALA A 28 19.50 -18.03 -6.09
C ALA A 28 20.55 -18.90 -6.81
N PRO A 29 21.86 -18.72 -6.55
CA PRO A 29 22.87 -19.56 -7.15
C PRO A 29 22.54 -21.01 -6.83
N SER A 30 22.37 -21.83 -7.87
CA SER A 30 22.15 -23.26 -7.77
C SER A 30 23.39 -23.93 -7.18
N GLU A 31 23.53 -23.89 -5.86
CA GLU A 31 24.40 -24.78 -5.13
C GLU A 31 23.65 -26.10 -4.94
N VAL A 32 24.07 -27.10 -5.72
CA VAL A 32 23.69 -28.49 -5.54
C VAL A 32 24.26 -28.97 -4.19
N PRO A 33 23.46 -29.52 -3.26
CA PRO A 33 24.02 -30.34 -2.19
C PRO A 33 23.86 -31.80 -2.58
N SER A 34 24.99 -32.41 -2.91
CA SER A 34 25.18 -33.84 -2.77
C SER A 34 25.36 -34.16 -1.27
N SER A 35 24.88 -35.34 -0.88
CA SER A 35 25.31 -36.18 0.24
C SER A 35 24.36 -36.39 1.42
N GLU A 36 24.40 -37.64 1.84
CA GLU A 36 23.50 -38.42 2.69
C GLU A 36 23.60 -38.13 4.20
N ALA A 37 22.55 -38.58 4.90
CA ALA A 37 22.49 -39.11 6.26
C ALA A 37 22.63 -38.14 7.45
N ALA A 38 21.60 -38.04 8.28
CA ALA A 38 21.38 -38.93 9.44
C ALA A 38 20.26 -38.38 10.35
N SER A 39 19.26 -39.21 10.65
CA SER A 39 18.34 -39.00 11.77
C SER A 39 19.04 -39.35 13.08
N GLN A 40 18.99 -38.47 14.06
CA GLN A 40 18.93 -38.84 15.48
C GLN A 40 18.31 -37.72 16.31
N SER A 41 17.29 -38.12 17.06
CA SER A 41 16.46 -37.35 17.98
C SER A 41 17.20 -37.04 19.28
N GLU A 42 16.85 -35.94 19.95
CA GLU A 42 16.63 -35.85 21.41
C GLU A 42 16.07 -34.46 21.81
N PRO A 43 15.03 -34.38 22.68
CA PRO A 43 14.58 -33.13 23.31
C PRO A 43 15.02 -33.05 24.79
N VAL A 44 15.49 -31.88 25.19
CA VAL A 44 15.74 -31.43 26.58
C VAL A 44 15.79 -29.89 26.53
N SER A 45 15.39 -29.08 27.50
CA SER A 45 14.87 -29.26 28.85
C SER A 45 14.28 -27.90 29.28
N THR A 46 13.31 -27.97 30.18
CA THR A 46 12.59 -26.93 30.92
C THR A 46 13.47 -25.99 31.78
N GLY A 47 13.01 -24.75 32.01
CA GLY A 47 13.41 -23.81 33.09
C GLY A 47 13.15 -22.35 32.66
N GLU A 48 12.13 -21.58 33.07
CA GLU A 48 11.52 -21.15 34.35
C GLU A 48 12.13 -19.86 34.97
N SER A 49 11.26 -18.85 35.20
CA SER A 49 11.34 -17.68 36.13
C SER A 49 12.36 -16.54 35.86
N SER A 50 12.18 -15.25 36.21
CA SER A 50 11.22 -14.52 37.06
C SER A 50 11.28 -12.97 36.84
N GLN A 51 10.13 -12.32 37.11
CA GLN A 51 9.81 -11.02 37.74
C GLN A 51 10.83 -9.85 37.86
N VAL A 52 10.45 -8.65 37.38
CA VAL A 52 10.03 -7.40 38.08
C VAL A 52 11.17 -6.50 38.57
N GLU A 53 11.17 -5.23 38.13
CA GLU A 53 11.49 -4.10 39.02
C GLU A 53 10.80 -2.80 38.56
N GLU A 54 10.22 -2.15 39.56
CA GLU A 54 9.49 -0.89 39.59
C GLU A 54 10.47 0.26 39.93
N ASN A 55 10.06 1.49 39.63
CA ASN A 55 10.13 2.67 40.53
C ASN A 55 10.93 3.88 40.00
N SER A 56 10.23 5.02 39.89
CA SER A 56 10.47 6.23 40.72
C SER A 56 10.10 7.53 39.98
N GLN A 57 9.08 8.20 40.52
CA GLN A 57 8.79 9.64 40.37
C GLN A 57 9.94 10.50 40.91
N VAL A 58 10.01 11.79 40.52
CA VAL A 58 10.14 12.99 41.39
C VAL A 58 10.04 14.30 40.58
N GLU A 59 9.03 15.10 40.93
CA GLU A 59 8.92 16.56 41.17
C GLU A 59 9.42 17.66 40.19
N GLU A 60 8.44 18.40 39.65
CA GLU A 60 8.09 19.83 39.86
C GLU A 60 9.16 20.94 40.09
N SER A 61 9.17 21.96 39.19
CA SER A 61 9.42 23.41 39.36
C SER A 61 10.01 23.97 38.06
N GLY A 62 9.71 25.13 37.48
CA GLY A 62 8.93 26.32 37.84
C GLY A 62 9.40 27.47 36.92
N SER A 63 8.50 28.39 36.56
CA SER A 63 8.73 29.77 36.06
C SER A 63 9.05 30.05 34.56
N GLU A 64 8.01 30.54 33.88
CA GLU A 64 7.89 31.79 33.06
C GLU A 64 8.51 31.92 31.65
N PRO A 65 7.89 32.76 30.77
CA PRO A 65 7.87 32.54 29.33
C PRO A 65 8.92 33.39 28.60
N ALA A 66 9.81 32.73 27.87
CA ALA A 66 10.64 33.38 26.87
C ALA A 66 10.10 33.02 25.48
N SER A 67 9.47 34.02 24.86
CA SER A 67 9.17 34.05 23.44
C SER A 67 10.42 33.72 22.64
N SER A 68 10.50 32.45 22.22
CA SER A 68 11.40 31.98 21.20
C SER A 68 10.48 31.47 20.10
N GLN A 69 10.36 32.22 19.01
CA GLN A 69 9.98 31.64 17.74
C GLN A 69 11.08 30.63 17.41
N GLU A 70 10.94 29.42 17.91
CA GLU A 70 11.58 28.27 17.31
C GLU A 70 11.00 28.18 15.89
N PRO A 71 11.83 28.10 14.83
CA PRO A 71 11.33 27.57 13.59
C PRO A 71 10.78 26.20 13.96
N SER A 72 9.48 26.00 13.77
CA SER A 72 8.90 24.67 13.82
C SER A 72 9.75 23.81 12.89
N LEU A 73 10.62 23.00 13.49
CA LEU A 73 11.20 21.82 12.89
C LEU A 73 9.98 20.96 12.57
N GLN A 74 9.38 21.21 11.41
CA GLN A 74 8.62 20.17 10.77
C GLN A 74 9.62 19.01 10.67
N PRO A 75 9.28 17.81 11.19
CA PRO A 75 10.11 16.65 10.92
C PRO A 75 10.35 16.64 9.41
N ASP A 76 11.61 16.48 8.99
CA ASP A 76 11.96 16.32 7.58
C ASP A 76 11.01 15.25 7.01
N ASP A 77 10.00 15.71 6.27
CA ASP A 77 9.03 14.84 5.62
C ASP A 77 9.79 14.25 4.43
N ASP A 78 10.48 13.13 4.65
CA ASP A 78 11.28 12.41 3.66
C ASP A 78 10.41 11.82 2.52
N ARG A 79 9.16 12.27 2.39
CA ARG A 79 8.24 11.89 1.32
C ARG A 79 8.49 12.69 0.06
N VAL A 80 8.31 12.00 -1.07
CA VAL A 80 8.38 12.57 -2.41
C VAL A 80 6.97 12.79 -2.91
N GLU A 81 6.70 14.01 -3.36
CA GLU A 81 5.44 14.37 -4.01
C GLU A 81 5.38 13.77 -5.42
N MET A 82 4.30 13.05 -5.71
CA MET A 82 4.03 12.43 -6.99
C MET A 82 2.67 12.90 -7.51
N THR A 83 2.61 13.23 -8.79
CA THR A 83 1.40 13.75 -9.44
C THR A 83 0.85 12.72 -10.41
N VAL A 84 -0.45 12.45 -10.34
CA VAL A 84 -1.12 11.60 -11.32
C VAL A 84 -1.18 12.37 -12.66
N PRO A 85 -0.63 11.80 -13.75
CA PRO A 85 -0.56 12.44 -15.06
C PRO A 85 -1.92 12.95 -15.53
N ASN A 86 -1.94 14.09 -16.25
CA ASN A 86 -3.14 14.79 -16.79
C ASN A 86 -4.31 15.00 -15.81
N THR A 87 -4.05 14.87 -14.51
CA THR A 87 -4.98 15.23 -13.45
C THR A 87 -4.35 16.31 -12.58
N GLN A 88 -5.11 16.82 -11.62
CA GLN A 88 -4.60 17.72 -10.58
C GLN A 88 -4.37 16.98 -9.25
N VAL A 89 -4.32 15.64 -9.30
CA VAL A 89 -4.19 14.79 -8.12
C VAL A 89 -2.72 14.59 -7.78
N THR A 90 -2.39 14.80 -6.51
CA THR A 90 -1.06 14.58 -5.94
C THR A 90 -1.13 13.72 -4.68
N ILE A 91 -0.08 12.96 -4.44
CA ILE A 91 0.12 12.16 -3.22
C ILE A 91 1.61 12.21 -2.84
N ARG A 92 1.92 12.08 -1.56
CA ARG A 92 3.30 12.01 -1.06
C ARG A 92 3.63 10.60 -0.62
N LEU A 93 4.50 9.92 -1.35
CA LEU A 93 4.99 8.58 -1.03
C LEU A 93 6.32 8.65 -0.28
N PRO A 94 6.74 7.61 0.48
CA PRO A 94 8.07 7.58 1.09
C PRO A 94 9.17 7.75 0.03
N GLY A 95 10.29 8.37 0.40
CA GLY A 95 11.37 8.73 -0.54
C GLY A 95 12.12 7.57 -1.22
N GLU A 96 11.81 6.33 -0.86
CA GLU A 96 12.32 5.10 -1.49
C GLU A 96 11.47 4.60 -2.67
N TYR A 97 10.46 5.37 -3.09
CA TYR A 97 9.58 5.02 -4.20
C TYR A 97 9.94 5.81 -5.46
N SER A 98 9.99 5.12 -6.59
CA SER A 98 10.21 5.71 -7.90
C SER A 98 9.06 5.37 -8.86
N GLU A 99 8.73 6.30 -9.75
CA GLU A 99 7.74 6.08 -10.79
C GLU A 99 8.25 5.04 -11.80
N ILE A 100 7.49 3.95 -11.99
CA ILE A 100 7.93 2.82 -12.83
C ILE A 100 7.18 2.70 -14.16
N ALA A 101 5.99 3.29 -14.26
CA ALA A 101 5.20 3.26 -15.49
C ALA A 101 4.20 4.40 -15.54
N ASN A 102 4.23 5.12 -16.67
CA ASN A 102 3.29 6.18 -16.99
C ASN A 102 2.38 5.74 -18.15
N SER A 103 1.81 4.54 -18.03
CA SER A 103 1.18 3.87 -19.18
C SER A 103 -0.20 4.46 -19.53
N GLN A 104 -0.79 5.29 -18.66
CA GLN A 104 -2.17 5.74 -18.76
C GLN A 104 -2.34 7.19 -18.33
N ASP A 105 -3.17 7.91 -19.07
CA ASP A 105 -3.38 9.35 -18.89
C ASP A 105 -3.92 9.78 -17.53
N ASN A 106 -4.29 8.87 -16.61
CA ASN A 106 -4.81 9.23 -15.27
C ASN A 106 -4.37 8.24 -14.17
N ALA A 107 -3.25 7.54 -14.35
CA ALA A 107 -2.73 6.62 -13.35
C ALA A 107 -1.27 6.92 -13.03
N LEU A 108 -0.95 6.93 -11.75
CA LEU A 108 0.41 6.92 -11.22
C LEU A 108 0.74 5.48 -10.80
N MET A 109 1.92 4.99 -11.18
CA MET A 109 2.46 3.72 -10.70
C MET A 109 3.88 3.92 -10.18
N ALA A 110 4.10 3.59 -8.90
CA ALA A 110 5.38 3.68 -8.24
C ALA A 110 5.78 2.33 -7.64
N ALA A 111 7.08 2.05 -7.57
CA ALA A 111 7.63 0.89 -6.89
C ALA A 111 8.71 1.31 -5.91
N SER A 112 8.88 0.52 -4.85
CA SER A 112 10.05 0.60 -3.99
C SER A 112 11.33 0.28 -4.76
N ASP A 113 12.47 0.76 -4.28
CA ASP A 113 13.79 0.51 -4.88
C ASP A 113 14.11 -1.00 -5.02
N ASP A 114 13.63 -1.82 -4.09
CA ASP A 114 13.77 -3.29 -4.12
C ASP A 114 12.70 -4.01 -4.97
N GLN A 115 11.74 -3.26 -5.54
CA GLN A 115 10.62 -3.75 -6.35
C GLN A 115 9.76 -4.82 -5.65
N GLN A 116 9.74 -4.84 -4.32
CA GLN A 116 8.90 -5.76 -3.54
C GLN A 116 7.57 -5.12 -3.14
N THR A 117 7.44 -3.80 -3.24
CA THR A 117 6.21 -3.06 -2.96
C THR A 117 5.89 -2.10 -4.10
N PHE A 118 4.62 -2.03 -4.47
CA PHE A 118 4.10 -1.21 -5.55
C PHE A 118 2.89 -0.43 -5.06
N VAL A 119 2.78 0.81 -5.55
CA VAL A 119 1.65 1.69 -5.32
C VAL A 119 1.08 2.09 -6.67
N MET A 120 -0.24 2.00 -6.80
CA MET A 120 -0.97 2.57 -7.93
C MET A 120 -2.02 3.55 -7.41
N LEU A 121 -2.10 4.72 -8.04
CA LEU A 121 -3.18 5.68 -7.82
C LEU A 121 -3.82 5.99 -9.17
N LEU A 122 -5.08 5.60 -9.34
CA LEU A 122 -5.90 5.86 -10.50
C LEU A 122 -6.98 6.88 -10.13
N SER A 123 -7.08 7.96 -10.90
CA SER A 123 -8.14 8.95 -10.75
C SER A 123 -9.01 8.98 -12.01
N ILE A 124 -10.33 8.83 -11.85
CA ILE A 124 -11.29 8.81 -12.94
C ILE A 124 -12.22 10.02 -12.79
N PRO A 125 -12.11 11.04 -13.64
CA PRO A 125 -13.01 12.19 -13.59
C PRO A 125 -14.48 11.78 -13.77
N LEU A 126 -15.37 12.33 -12.94
CA LEU A 126 -16.79 12.00 -12.95
C LEU A 126 -17.53 12.52 -14.19
N GLU A 127 -17.12 13.68 -14.74
CA GLU A 127 -17.75 14.30 -15.92
C GLU A 127 -19.30 14.38 -15.82
N GLY A 128 -19.84 14.59 -14.61
CA GLY A 128 -21.28 14.65 -14.34
C GLY A 128 -21.96 13.29 -14.12
N ALA A 129 -21.19 12.21 -14.02
CA ALA A 129 -21.68 10.90 -13.57
C ALA A 129 -21.93 10.88 -12.06
N ASP A 130 -22.81 9.97 -11.63
CA ASP A 130 -23.01 9.64 -10.22
C ASP A 130 -21.80 8.83 -9.71
N GLY A 131 -21.01 9.43 -8.81
CA GLY A 131 -19.80 8.82 -8.29
C GLY A 131 -20.03 7.52 -7.56
N ALA A 132 -21.13 7.39 -6.81
CA ALA A 132 -21.44 6.16 -6.09
C ALA A 132 -21.71 5.00 -7.05
N ALA A 133 -22.43 5.27 -8.15
CA ALA A 133 -22.70 4.25 -9.17
C ALA A 133 -21.42 3.82 -9.91
N VAL A 134 -20.52 4.77 -10.22
CA VAL A 134 -19.23 4.46 -10.86
C VAL A 134 -18.33 3.67 -9.91
N LEU A 135 -18.32 4.02 -8.62
CA LEU A 135 -17.59 3.31 -7.58
C LEU A 135 -18.08 1.87 -7.42
N GLU A 136 -19.39 1.66 -7.38
CA GLU A 136 -20.00 0.32 -7.27
C GLU A 136 -19.62 -0.56 -8.48
N GLU A 137 -19.69 -0.01 -9.71
CA GLU A 137 -19.27 -0.70 -10.93
C GLU A 137 -17.78 -1.11 -10.85
N MET A 138 -16.91 -0.20 -10.40
CA MET A 138 -15.48 -0.47 -10.22
C MET A 138 -15.22 -1.61 -9.23
N GLN A 139 -15.88 -1.56 -8.07
CA GLN A 139 -15.73 -2.57 -7.03
C GLN A 139 -16.14 -3.95 -7.54
N GLN A 140 -17.30 -4.04 -8.23
CA GLN A 140 -17.79 -5.30 -8.78
C GLN A 140 -16.83 -5.89 -9.82
N GLU A 141 -16.33 -5.07 -10.74
CA GLU A 141 -15.43 -5.54 -11.79
C GLU A 141 -14.07 -5.98 -11.24
N TYR A 142 -13.54 -5.26 -10.25
CA TYR A 142 -12.32 -5.66 -9.58
C TYR A 142 -12.47 -6.97 -8.80
N GLN A 143 -13.54 -7.09 -7.99
CA GLN A 143 -13.82 -8.32 -7.24
C GLN A 143 -13.98 -9.51 -8.17
N GLN A 144 -14.69 -9.34 -9.29
CA GLN A 144 -14.85 -10.39 -10.31
C GLN A 144 -13.49 -10.79 -10.90
N THR A 145 -12.64 -9.81 -11.19
CA THR A 145 -11.30 -10.03 -11.75
C THR A 145 -10.39 -10.76 -10.76
N MET A 146 -10.26 -10.26 -9.53
CA MET A 146 -9.40 -10.85 -8.50
C MET A 146 -9.86 -12.26 -8.15
N SER A 147 -11.17 -12.47 -8.01
CA SER A 147 -11.74 -13.80 -7.78
C SER A 147 -11.42 -14.76 -8.93
N ALA A 148 -11.52 -14.30 -10.17
CA ALA A 148 -11.26 -15.14 -11.34
C ALA A 148 -9.77 -15.46 -11.54
N GLN A 149 -8.87 -14.54 -11.20
CA GLN A 149 -7.44 -14.67 -11.50
C GLN A 149 -6.64 -15.27 -10.35
N LEU A 150 -6.89 -14.81 -9.13
CA LEU A 150 -6.13 -15.22 -7.96
C LEU A 150 -6.88 -16.28 -7.14
N GLY A 151 -8.17 -16.49 -7.41
CA GLY A 151 -9.00 -17.37 -6.58
C GLY A 151 -9.17 -16.85 -5.16
N THR A 152 -8.90 -15.55 -4.95
CA THR A 152 -8.88 -14.91 -3.64
C THR A 152 -10.19 -14.19 -3.38
N GLN A 153 -10.66 -14.26 -2.13
CA GLN A 153 -11.73 -13.42 -1.60
C GLN A 153 -11.08 -12.36 -0.68
N PRO A 154 -11.72 -11.20 -0.47
CA PRO A 154 -11.23 -10.24 0.51
C PRO A 154 -11.18 -10.89 1.89
N VAL A 155 -10.08 -10.66 2.60
CA VAL A 155 -9.80 -11.21 3.93
C VAL A 155 -10.23 -10.21 5.02
N GLU A 156 -10.11 -8.92 4.73
CA GLU A 156 -10.47 -7.85 5.65
C GLU A 156 -11.04 -6.66 4.88
N GLN A 157 -12.02 -5.99 5.50
CA GLN A 157 -12.57 -4.73 5.02
C GLN A 157 -12.24 -3.65 6.03
N GLU A 158 -11.67 -2.55 5.55
CA GLU A 158 -11.28 -1.42 6.39
C GLU A 158 -11.99 -0.15 5.93
N ALA A 159 -12.41 0.66 6.89
CA ALA A 159 -12.93 2.00 6.65
C ALA A 159 -11.96 3.01 7.26
N LEU A 160 -11.38 3.86 6.41
CA LEU A 160 -10.56 4.98 6.84
C LEU A 160 -11.41 6.25 6.92
N ASP A 161 -11.16 7.05 7.95
CA ASP A 161 -11.74 8.38 8.07
C ASP A 161 -10.86 9.38 7.31
N LEU A 162 -11.14 9.55 6.02
CA LEU A 162 -10.47 10.53 5.16
C LEU A 162 -11.42 11.71 4.93
N PRO A 163 -11.12 12.91 5.44
CA PRO A 163 -12.07 14.03 5.46
C PRO A 163 -12.45 14.57 4.08
N PHE A 164 -11.65 14.24 3.05
CA PHE A 164 -11.89 14.59 1.64
C PHE A 164 -12.62 13.50 0.86
N ALA A 165 -12.78 12.31 1.44
CA ALA A 165 -13.29 11.14 0.76
C ALA A 165 -14.75 10.89 1.12
N GLU A 166 -15.58 10.68 0.11
CA GLU A 166 -16.91 10.10 0.26
C GLU A 166 -16.89 8.64 -0.17
N ASN A 167 -17.85 7.84 0.32
CA ASN A 167 -18.04 6.44 -0.08
C ASN A 167 -16.75 5.60 0.02
N PHE A 168 -15.92 5.84 1.04
CA PHE A 168 -14.67 5.11 1.21
C PHE A 168 -14.92 3.62 1.45
N TYR A 169 -14.14 2.78 0.76
CA TYR A 169 -14.17 1.34 0.91
C TYR A 169 -12.78 0.76 0.68
N GLY A 170 -12.24 0.07 1.69
CA GLY A 170 -10.95 -0.63 1.61
C GLY A 170 -11.10 -2.14 1.72
N GLU A 171 -10.35 -2.89 0.92
CA GLU A 171 -10.30 -4.36 0.94
C GLU A 171 -8.87 -4.86 0.92
N LEU A 172 -8.57 -5.86 1.75
CA LEU A 172 -7.33 -6.60 1.74
C LEU A 172 -7.53 -7.97 1.10
N TYR A 173 -6.67 -8.31 0.15
CA TYR A 173 -6.57 -9.62 -0.49
C TYR A 173 -5.21 -10.23 -0.18
N GLN A 174 -5.19 -11.55 0.03
CA GLN A 174 -3.96 -12.32 0.20
C GLN A 174 -3.90 -13.36 -0.90
N GLY A 175 -2.78 -13.41 -1.62
CA GLY A 175 -2.64 -14.32 -2.76
C GLY A 175 -1.18 -14.58 -3.13
N MET A 176 -1.01 -15.14 -4.33
CA MET A 176 0.31 -15.39 -4.89
C MET A 176 0.55 -14.45 -6.07
N ALA A 177 1.60 -13.64 -6.00
CA ALA A 177 2.10 -12.83 -7.11
C ALA A 177 3.43 -13.42 -7.55
N GLY A 178 3.49 -14.00 -8.76
CA GLY A 178 4.76 -14.53 -9.25
C GLY A 178 5.36 -15.70 -8.50
N GLY A 179 4.55 -16.47 -7.78
CA GLY A 179 5.02 -17.56 -6.92
C GLY A 179 5.49 -17.11 -5.53
N LEU A 180 5.41 -15.81 -5.23
CA LEU A 180 5.62 -15.26 -3.89
C LEU A 180 4.27 -14.93 -3.24
N ALA A 181 4.19 -15.14 -1.93
CA ALA A 181 3.04 -14.69 -1.16
C ALA A 181 3.02 -13.16 -1.12
N ALA A 182 1.91 -12.58 -1.52
CA ALA A 182 1.73 -11.14 -1.62
C ALA A 182 0.39 -10.73 -1.01
N ASN A 183 0.40 -9.55 -0.42
CA ASN A 183 -0.78 -8.86 0.04
C ASN A 183 -1.13 -7.77 -0.96
N ASN A 184 -2.43 -7.58 -1.17
CA ASN A 184 -2.96 -6.54 -2.03
C ASN A 184 -4.04 -5.78 -1.27
N TYR A 185 -3.81 -4.50 -1.01
CA TYR A 185 -4.82 -3.62 -0.46
C TYR A 185 -5.33 -2.73 -1.57
N ILE A 186 -6.65 -2.58 -1.64
CA ILE A 186 -7.28 -1.65 -2.55
C ILE A 186 -8.28 -0.79 -1.79
N ALA A 187 -8.12 0.52 -1.92
CA ALA A 187 -9.06 1.51 -1.43
C ALA A 187 -9.73 2.20 -2.61
N TYR A 188 -11.04 2.36 -2.49
CA TYR A 188 -11.85 3.12 -3.43
C TYR A 188 -12.58 4.21 -2.68
N PHE A 189 -12.64 5.38 -3.28
CA PHE A 189 -13.42 6.48 -2.74
C PHE A 189 -13.83 7.45 -3.84
N THR A 190 -14.82 8.27 -3.55
CA THR A 190 -15.25 9.37 -4.41
C THR A 190 -14.77 10.69 -3.82
N THR A 191 -14.34 11.61 -4.67
CA THR A 191 -14.19 13.03 -4.35
C THR A 191 -15.30 13.81 -5.05
N ASP A 192 -15.29 15.14 -4.91
CA ASP A 192 -16.22 16.02 -5.62
C ASP A 192 -16.14 15.88 -7.15
N THR A 193 -14.96 15.51 -7.66
CA THR A 193 -14.65 15.55 -9.10
C THR A 193 -14.26 14.22 -9.70
N SER A 194 -13.88 13.24 -8.87
CA SER A 194 -13.27 11.99 -9.34
C SER A 194 -13.72 10.77 -8.54
N VAL A 195 -13.65 9.60 -9.18
CA VAL A 195 -13.57 8.31 -8.48
C VAL A 195 -12.11 7.91 -8.42
N VAL A 196 -11.64 7.56 -7.24
CA VAL A 196 -10.24 7.23 -6.99
C VAL A 196 -10.13 5.76 -6.61
N CYS A 197 -9.11 5.11 -7.18
CA CYS A 197 -8.66 3.78 -6.80
C CYS A 197 -7.19 3.89 -6.37
N TYR A 198 -6.92 3.51 -5.13
CA TYR A 198 -5.58 3.46 -4.56
C TYR A 198 -5.25 2.01 -4.22
N GLN A 199 -4.19 1.48 -4.80
CA GLN A 199 -3.79 0.10 -4.61
C GLN A 199 -2.37 0.01 -4.09
N ILE A 200 -2.17 -0.84 -3.09
CA ILE A 200 -0.87 -1.24 -2.56
C ILE A 200 -0.71 -2.73 -2.82
N THR A 201 0.37 -3.12 -3.48
CA THR A 201 0.77 -4.53 -3.65
C THR A 201 2.13 -4.72 -2.99
N GLY A 202 2.28 -5.69 -2.11
CA GLY A 202 3.56 -5.92 -1.43
C GLY A 202 3.82 -7.38 -1.11
N ALA A 203 5.10 -7.76 -1.06
CA ALA A 203 5.53 -9.06 -0.54
C ALA A 203 5.11 -9.23 0.93
N GLN A 204 4.68 -10.44 1.29
CA GLN A 204 4.13 -10.70 2.63
C GLN A 204 5.11 -10.39 3.77
N ASP A 205 6.41 -10.61 3.57
CA ASP A 205 7.47 -10.37 4.56
C ASP A 205 7.79 -8.88 4.77
N LYS A 206 7.37 -8.00 3.85
CA LYS A 206 7.50 -6.54 3.96
C LYS A 206 6.23 -5.86 4.44
N TRP A 207 5.09 -6.50 4.22
CA TRP A 207 3.76 -5.91 4.35
C TRP A 207 3.53 -5.16 5.66
N ASP A 208 3.77 -5.81 6.80
CA ASP A 208 3.48 -5.24 8.12
C ASP A 208 4.31 -3.98 8.42
N THR A 209 5.44 -3.80 7.74
CA THR A 209 6.30 -2.60 7.88
C THR A 209 5.86 -1.48 6.94
N VAL A 210 5.54 -1.80 5.68
CA VAL A 210 5.29 -0.79 4.64
C VAL A 210 3.82 -0.38 4.55
N PHE A 211 2.89 -1.29 4.83
CA PHE A 211 1.46 -1.05 4.65
C PHE A 211 0.95 0.13 5.46
N PRO A 212 1.23 0.28 6.77
CA PRO A 212 0.76 1.44 7.54
C PRO A 212 1.30 2.78 7.00
N GLN A 213 2.54 2.79 6.50
CA GLN A 213 3.16 3.99 5.95
C GLN A 213 2.52 4.41 4.63
N LEU A 214 2.28 3.44 3.74
CA LEU A 214 1.61 3.68 2.47
C LEU A 214 0.13 4.03 2.65
N LEU A 215 -0.53 3.43 3.64
CA LEU A 215 -1.89 3.80 3.99
C LEU A 215 -1.97 5.25 4.48
N ASP A 216 -1.01 5.69 5.31
CA ASP A 216 -0.92 7.08 5.76
C ASP A 216 -0.65 8.05 4.61
N CYS A 217 -0.03 7.62 3.51
CA CYS A 217 0.13 8.47 2.32
C CYS A 217 -1.22 8.93 1.74
N LEU A 218 -2.31 8.18 1.91
CA LEU A 218 -3.65 8.64 1.50
C LEU A 218 -4.06 9.93 2.21
N SER A 219 -3.61 10.19 3.44
CA SER A 219 -3.88 11.45 4.14
C SER A 219 -3.28 12.67 3.43
N THR A 220 -2.29 12.45 2.56
CA THR A 220 -1.63 13.48 1.76
C THR A 220 -2.26 13.69 0.39
N TYR A 221 -3.33 12.96 0.08
CA TYR A 221 -4.06 13.12 -1.17
C TYR A 221 -4.58 14.54 -1.32
N GLN A 222 -4.26 15.17 -2.44
CA GLN A 222 -4.75 16.51 -2.80
C GLN A 222 -5.20 16.54 -4.25
N GLU A 223 -6.37 17.11 -4.50
CA GLU A 223 -6.90 17.38 -5.82
C GLU A 223 -6.96 18.90 -5.99
N ASN A 224 -6.15 19.45 -6.91
CA ASN A 224 -6.05 20.89 -7.16
C ASN A 224 -7.02 21.39 -8.25
#